data_AF-A0A076MR61-F1
#
_entry.id   AF-A0A076MR61-F1
#
_cell.length_a   1.000
_cell.length_b   1.000
_cell.length_c   1.000
_cell.angle_alpha   90.00
_cell.angle_beta   90.00
_cell.angle_gamma   90.00
#
_symmetry.space_group_name_H-M   'P 1'
#
loop_
_entity.id
_entity.type
_entity.pdbx_description
1 polymer ?
#
loop_
_entity_poly.entity_id
_entity_poly.type
_entity_poly.pdbx_seq_one_letter_code
_entity_poly.pdbx_strand_id
1 'polypeptide(L)'
;MKRSLLALLVLVGAVLAPTSAEAADGPALRVPEAALDAALVCSGDVGGSAHNPILLIAGTTLTPEVFVWNYGPALTALGRPFCTVALPDNGMADIQVAAEYVVHAIRAVSAASGRDVDIVGHSQGGMVPRWALKYWPDTRARVGDVIGLAPSNHGTVVASAVCRPGCAPAFWQQRTGSAFLTALNSGAETWAGVDYTNVYTVLDEVVAPNLNDHGSSSLHTGQGRISNVGLQDVCPAHVADHLTTGTTDGVAFALVVDALTHDGPADPARLPADACTRLLMPGVDPVFLAVNEARMATVVATQVALYPHVPAEPALAEYAR
;
A
#
# COMPACT_ATOMS: atom_id res chain seq x y z
N MET A 1 70.81 22.26 21.25
CA MET A 1 69.81 21.18 21.25
C MET A 1 68.43 21.82 21.14
N LYS A 2 67.85 21.82 19.92
CA LYS A 2 66.57 22.47 19.59
C LYS A 2 65.42 21.57 20.04
N ARG A 3 64.48 22.09 20.84
CA ARG A 3 63.25 21.38 21.25
C ARG A 3 62.12 21.78 20.28
N SER A 4 61.64 20.82 19.51
CA SER A 4 60.52 20.96 18.56
C SER A 4 59.19 20.96 19.31
N LEU A 5 58.31 21.93 19.02
CA LEU A 5 56.89 21.88 19.39
C LEU A 5 56.14 21.03 18.36
N LEU A 6 55.46 19.98 18.83
CA LEU A 6 54.41 19.30 18.06
C LEU A 6 53.09 20.08 18.25
N ALA A 7 52.54 20.59 17.16
CA ALA A 7 51.16 21.09 17.12
C ALA A 7 50.21 19.91 16.87
N LEU A 8 49.28 19.69 17.79
CA LEU A 8 48.21 18.70 17.66
C LEU A 8 47.09 19.31 16.82
N LEU A 9 46.89 18.85 15.58
CA LEU A 9 45.70 19.17 14.79
C LEU A 9 44.53 18.31 15.29
N VAL A 10 43.52 18.94 15.90
CA VAL A 10 42.23 18.31 16.15
C VAL A 10 41.35 18.53 14.92
N LEU A 11 41.11 17.47 14.14
CA LEU A 11 40.07 17.48 13.12
C LEU A 11 38.70 17.43 13.82
N VAL A 12 37.97 18.55 13.79
CA VAL A 12 36.54 18.56 14.10
C VAL A 12 35.81 18.06 12.85
N GLY A 13 35.29 16.83 12.90
CA GLY A 13 34.38 16.34 11.89
C GLY A 13 33.06 17.12 11.97
N ALA A 14 32.69 17.81 10.91
CA ALA A 14 31.39 18.46 10.81
C ALA A 14 30.31 17.40 10.61
N VAL A 15 29.49 17.15 11.64
CA VAL A 15 28.22 16.44 11.49
C VAL A 15 27.25 17.43 10.86
N LEU A 16 26.96 17.27 9.57
CA LEU A 16 25.94 18.06 8.88
C LEU A 16 24.57 17.63 9.41
N ALA A 17 23.90 18.51 10.14
CA ALA A 17 22.49 18.33 10.47
C ALA A 17 21.66 18.53 9.19
N PRO A 18 20.59 17.73 8.97
CA PRO A 18 19.73 17.90 7.80
C PRO A 18 19.11 19.30 7.78
N THR A 19 18.99 19.88 6.59
CA THR A 19 18.38 21.21 6.42
C THR A 19 16.87 21.13 6.68
N SER A 20 16.25 22.22 7.16
CA SER A 20 14.81 22.23 7.50
C SER A 20 13.87 21.88 6.33
N ALA A 21 14.32 22.02 5.08
CA ALA A 21 13.56 21.62 3.90
C ALA A 21 13.55 20.09 3.69
N GLU A 22 14.68 19.43 3.96
CA GLU A 22 14.82 17.97 3.88
C GLU A 22 13.99 17.27 4.98
N ALA A 23 13.82 17.94 6.12
CA ALA A 23 12.91 17.48 7.18
C ALA A 23 11.43 17.57 6.79
N ALA A 24 11.05 18.44 5.85
CA ALA A 24 9.67 18.61 5.40
C ALA A 24 9.31 17.63 4.27
N ASP A 25 10.21 17.44 3.32
CA ASP A 25 9.97 16.65 2.10
C ASP A 25 10.45 15.19 2.20
N GLY A 26 11.08 14.79 3.31
CA GLY A 26 11.65 13.46 3.49
C GLY A 26 12.98 13.24 2.75
N PRO A 27 13.52 12.00 2.79
CA PRO A 27 14.79 11.67 2.15
C PRO A 27 14.68 11.76 0.62
N ALA A 28 15.79 12.05 -0.06
CA ALA A 28 15.79 12.05 -1.53
C ALA A 28 15.42 10.67 -2.09
N LEU A 29 14.59 10.64 -3.14
CA LEU A 29 14.32 9.41 -3.89
C LEU A 29 15.61 8.97 -4.60
N ARG A 30 15.93 7.69 -4.49
CA ARG A 30 17.13 7.07 -5.06
C ARG A 30 16.84 6.42 -6.40
N VAL A 31 15.59 6.01 -6.63
CA VAL A 31 15.15 5.51 -7.93
C VAL A 31 15.19 6.66 -8.95
N PRO A 32 15.77 6.46 -10.15
CA PRO A 32 15.77 7.49 -11.20
C PRO A 32 14.36 7.94 -11.57
N GLU A 33 14.16 9.24 -11.72
CA GLU A 33 12.86 9.85 -12.06
C GLU A 33 12.20 9.21 -13.28
N ALA A 34 12.96 8.96 -14.36
CA ALA A 34 12.43 8.30 -15.55
C ALA A 34 11.85 6.90 -15.29
N ALA A 35 12.36 6.15 -14.30
CA ALA A 35 11.82 4.85 -13.93
C ALA A 35 10.55 5.00 -13.07
N LEU A 36 10.47 6.05 -12.25
CA LEU A 36 9.29 6.40 -11.47
C LEU A 36 8.15 6.85 -12.39
N ASP A 37 8.44 7.73 -13.35
CA ASP A 37 7.49 8.21 -14.37
C ASP A 37 6.94 7.05 -15.19
N ALA A 38 7.81 6.14 -15.65
CA ALA A 38 7.42 4.99 -16.48
C ALA A 38 6.52 3.98 -15.74
N ALA A 39 6.55 3.97 -14.41
CA ALA A 39 5.73 3.07 -13.60
C ALA A 39 4.33 3.62 -13.33
N LEU A 40 4.08 4.91 -13.58
CA LEU A 40 2.80 5.57 -13.32
C LEU A 40 1.98 5.68 -14.61
N VAL A 41 0.76 5.12 -14.60
CA VAL A 41 -0.16 5.20 -15.74
C VAL A 41 -1.52 5.69 -15.26
N CYS A 42 -2.06 6.72 -15.89
CA CYS A 42 -3.38 7.29 -15.57
C CYS A 42 -4.41 7.00 -16.66
N SER A 43 -5.65 6.78 -16.25
CA SER A 43 -6.83 6.52 -17.07
C SER A 43 -7.92 7.56 -16.77
N GLY A 44 -8.46 8.17 -17.83
CA GLY A 44 -9.43 9.26 -17.72
C GLY A 44 -8.78 10.64 -17.52
N ASP A 45 -9.61 11.67 -17.35
CA ASP A 45 -9.16 13.06 -17.18
C ASP A 45 -8.87 13.38 -15.70
N VAL A 46 -7.65 13.06 -15.26
CA VAL A 46 -7.17 13.35 -13.90
C VAL A 46 -7.13 14.86 -13.61
N GLY A 47 -6.75 15.68 -14.59
CA GLY A 47 -6.58 17.13 -14.42
C GLY A 47 -7.90 17.90 -14.34
N GLY A 48 -8.92 17.45 -15.08
CA GLY A 48 -10.26 18.04 -15.10
C GLY A 48 -11.25 17.46 -14.08
N SER A 49 -10.84 16.45 -13.30
CA SER A 49 -11.73 15.77 -12.35
C SER A 49 -12.27 16.70 -11.27
N ALA A 50 -13.56 16.57 -10.95
CA ALA A 50 -14.16 17.21 -9.78
C ALA A 50 -13.85 16.46 -8.48
N HIS A 51 -13.42 15.20 -8.59
CA HIS A 51 -13.10 14.32 -7.47
C HIS A 51 -11.60 14.13 -7.34
N ASN A 52 -11.13 13.78 -6.13
CA ASN A 52 -9.78 13.28 -5.93
C ASN A 52 -9.49 12.13 -6.90
N PRO A 53 -8.37 12.15 -7.64
CA PRO A 53 -7.94 11.02 -8.44
C PRO A 53 -7.59 9.83 -7.55
N ILE A 54 -7.87 8.64 -8.06
CA ILE A 54 -7.63 7.40 -7.31
C ILE A 54 -6.29 6.78 -7.74
N LEU A 55 -5.41 6.44 -6.81
CA LEU A 55 -4.19 5.67 -7.06
C LEU A 55 -4.40 4.21 -6.65
N LEU A 56 -4.44 3.30 -7.64
CA LEU A 56 -4.55 1.87 -7.45
C LEU A 56 -3.16 1.23 -7.29
N ILE A 57 -2.98 0.44 -6.23
CA ILE A 57 -1.69 -0.22 -5.92
C ILE A 57 -1.90 -1.73 -5.72
N ALA A 58 -1.25 -2.52 -6.58
CA ALA A 58 -1.36 -3.97 -6.54
C ALA A 58 -0.60 -4.59 -5.35
N GLY A 59 -1.01 -5.80 -4.97
CA GLY A 59 -0.33 -6.61 -3.96
C GLY A 59 0.99 -7.22 -4.43
N THR A 60 1.67 -7.91 -3.52
CA THR A 60 2.88 -8.68 -3.84
C THR A 60 2.61 -9.73 -4.92
N THR A 61 3.58 -9.98 -5.80
CA THR A 61 3.50 -10.84 -7.00
C THR A 61 2.66 -10.30 -8.16
N LEU A 62 1.97 -9.17 -7.97
CA LEU A 62 1.02 -8.64 -8.95
C LEU A 62 1.49 -7.31 -9.52
N THR A 63 0.91 -6.96 -10.66
CA THR A 63 1.12 -5.70 -11.38
C THR A 63 -0.22 -4.97 -11.53
N PRO A 64 -0.23 -3.69 -11.97
CA PRO A 64 -1.45 -2.95 -12.27
C PRO A 64 -2.49 -3.68 -13.14
N GLU A 65 -2.04 -4.63 -13.96
CA GLU A 65 -2.85 -5.46 -14.85
C GLU A 65 -3.92 -6.26 -14.09
N VAL A 66 -3.77 -6.48 -12.78
CA VAL A 66 -4.83 -7.09 -11.96
C VAL A 66 -6.11 -6.24 -11.95
N PHE A 67 -6.01 -4.93 -12.15
CA PHE A 67 -7.16 -4.02 -12.06
C PHE A 67 -7.98 -3.89 -13.34
N VAL A 68 -7.48 -4.34 -14.49
CA VAL A 68 -8.10 -4.08 -15.81
C VAL A 68 -9.45 -4.77 -16.01
N TRP A 69 -9.78 -5.75 -15.17
CA TRP A 69 -11.01 -6.54 -15.25
C TRP A 69 -11.87 -6.43 -13.98
N ASN A 70 -11.54 -5.50 -13.07
CA ASN A 70 -12.32 -5.20 -11.86
C ASN A 70 -12.41 -3.69 -11.57
N TYR A 71 -11.54 -3.12 -10.72
CA TYR A 71 -11.55 -1.73 -10.30
C TYR A 71 -11.43 -0.76 -11.49
N GLY A 72 -10.64 -1.07 -12.52
CA GLY A 72 -10.52 -0.24 -13.71
C GLY A 72 -11.87 0.04 -14.41
N PRO A 73 -12.59 -1.00 -14.89
CA PRO A 73 -13.91 -0.80 -15.48
C PRO A 73 -14.95 -0.28 -14.46
N ALA A 74 -14.86 -0.66 -13.18
CA ALA A 74 -15.77 -0.15 -12.15
C ALA A 74 -15.65 1.37 -11.95
N LEU A 75 -14.42 1.87 -11.78
CA LEU A 75 -14.15 3.30 -11.60
C LEU A 75 -14.44 4.10 -12.87
N THR A 76 -14.16 3.52 -14.05
CA THR A 76 -14.54 4.11 -15.34
C THR A 76 -16.05 4.30 -15.44
N ALA A 77 -16.84 3.29 -15.06
CA ALA A 77 -18.31 3.38 -15.06
C ALA A 77 -18.83 4.41 -14.04
N LEU A 78 -18.11 4.65 -12.95
CA LEU A 78 -18.40 5.69 -11.97
C LEU A 78 -17.91 7.08 -12.39
N GLY A 79 -17.25 7.22 -13.56
CA GLY A 79 -16.66 8.48 -13.99
C GLY A 79 -15.52 8.96 -13.08
N ARG A 80 -14.86 8.04 -12.37
CA ARG A 80 -13.74 8.34 -11.47
C ARG A 80 -12.42 8.06 -12.19
N PRO A 81 -11.64 9.10 -12.56
CA PRO A 81 -10.32 8.88 -13.14
C PRO A 81 -9.40 8.29 -12.09
N PHE A 82 -8.52 7.40 -12.54
CA PHE A 82 -7.61 6.67 -11.67
C PHE A 82 -6.25 6.52 -12.33
N CYS A 83 -5.23 6.35 -11.50
CA CYS A 83 -3.89 5.98 -11.91
C CYS A 83 -3.51 4.66 -11.25
N THR A 84 -2.56 3.97 -11.84
CA THR A 84 -1.94 2.77 -11.29
C THR A 84 -0.44 2.99 -11.20
N VAL A 85 0.20 2.40 -10.19
CA VAL A 85 1.66 2.41 -10.07
C VAL A 85 2.20 0.97 -10.08
N ALA A 86 3.11 0.70 -11.01
CA ALA A 86 3.82 -0.57 -11.08
C ALA A 86 4.95 -0.59 -10.06
N LEU A 87 4.79 -1.38 -8.99
CA LEU A 87 5.86 -1.59 -8.02
C LEU A 87 6.99 -2.43 -8.64
N PRO A 88 8.25 -2.18 -8.27
CA PRO A 88 9.40 -2.88 -8.83
C PRO A 88 9.26 -4.40 -8.60
N ASP A 89 9.62 -5.17 -9.63
CA ASP A 89 9.58 -6.64 -9.59
C ASP A 89 8.21 -7.21 -9.16
N ASN A 90 7.10 -6.62 -9.60
CA ASN A 90 5.75 -7.05 -9.23
C ASN A 90 5.53 -7.01 -7.70
N GLY A 91 6.15 -6.03 -7.05
CA GLY A 91 6.15 -5.89 -5.59
C GLY A 91 6.96 -6.95 -4.84
N MET A 92 7.89 -7.66 -5.50
CA MET A 92 8.74 -8.68 -4.84
C MET A 92 10.06 -8.10 -4.30
N ALA A 93 10.47 -6.94 -4.81
CA ALA A 93 11.68 -6.22 -4.39
C ALA A 93 11.55 -5.59 -2.99
N ASP A 94 12.60 -4.89 -2.54
CA ASP A 94 12.61 -4.16 -1.26
C ASP A 94 11.45 -3.14 -1.19
N ILE A 95 10.58 -3.28 -0.20
CA ILE A 95 9.38 -2.45 -0.02
C ILE A 95 9.75 -0.98 0.23
N GLN A 96 10.94 -0.71 0.78
CA GLN A 96 11.44 0.66 0.98
C GLN A 96 11.72 1.34 -0.37
N VAL A 97 12.16 0.57 -1.37
CA VAL A 97 12.31 1.05 -2.76
C VAL A 97 10.93 1.18 -3.41
N ALA A 98 10.04 0.21 -3.22
CA ALA A 98 8.66 0.28 -3.72
C ALA A 98 7.92 1.54 -3.20
N ALA A 99 8.18 1.95 -1.97
CA ALA A 99 7.59 3.18 -1.41
C ALA A 99 8.04 4.45 -2.16
N GLU A 100 9.24 4.48 -2.75
CA GLU A 100 9.68 5.62 -3.57
C GLU A 100 8.80 5.82 -4.82
N TYR A 101 8.32 4.72 -5.42
CA TYR A 101 7.34 4.76 -6.51
C TYR A 101 6.00 5.34 -6.05
N VAL A 102 5.56 5.01 -4.84
CA VAL A 102 4.31 5.52 -4.27
C VAL A 102 4.44 7.01 -3.92
N VAL A 103 5.56 7.44 -3.35
CA VAL A 103 5.84 8.86 -3.07
C VAL A 103 5.80 9.68 -4.37
N HIS A 104 6.49 9.20 -5.41
CA HIS A 104 6.46 9.85 -6.71
C HIS A 104 5.04 9.91 -7.30
N ALA A 105 4.29 8.80 -7.26
CA ALA A 105 2.93 8.74 -7.75
C ALA A 105 2.00 9.73 -7.03
N ILE A 106 2.06 9.81 -5.69
CA ILE A 106 1.27 10.78 -4.91
C ILE A 106 1.60 12.20 -5.36
N ARG A 107 2.89 12.55 -5.47
CA ARG A 107 3.34 13.89 -5.88
C ARG A 107 2.88 14.23 -7.29
N ALA A 108 3.08 13.33 -8.25
CA ALA A 108 2.75 13.54 -9.65
C ALA A 108 1.24 13.65 -9.88
N VAL A 109 0.44 12.75 -9.29
CA VAL A 109 -1.02 12.75 -9.44
C VAL A 109 -1.65 13.96 -8.73
N SER A 110 -1.19 14.29 -7.52
CA SER A 110 -1.63 15.50 -6.81
C SER A 110 -1.29 16.77 -7.60
N ALA A 111 -0.07 16.87 -8.14
CA ALA A 111 0.33 18.02 -8.94
C ALA A 111 -0.46 18.15 -10.25
N ALA A 112 -0.73 17.04 -10.94
CA ALA A 112 -1.47 17.03 -12.20
C ALA A 112 -2.96 17.39 -12.02
N SER A 113 -3.55 16.99 -10.90
CA SER A 113 -4.97 17.24 -10.59
C SER A 113 -5.23 18.54 -9.81
N GLY A 114 -4.22 19.05 -9.09
CA GLY A 114 -4.40 20.12 -8.11
C GLY A 114 -5.24 19.70 -6.91
N ARG A 115 -5.34 18.39 -6.63
CA ARG A 115 -6.15 17.79 -5.56
C ARG A 115 -5.35 16.84 -4.70
N ASP A 116 -5.96 16.39 -3.62
CA ASP A 116 -5.50 15.22 -2.89
C ASP A 116 -5.74 13.94 -3.71
N VAL A 117 -4.98 12.90 -3.40
CA VAL A 117 -5.05 11.58 -4.01
C VAL A 117 -5.72 10.61 -3.04
N ASP A 118 -6.71 9.87 -3.51
CA ASP A 118 -7.27 8.75 -2.74
C ASP A 118 -6.52 7.48 -3.15
N ILE A 119 -6.03 6.69 -2.19
CA ILE A 119 -5.24 5.48 -2.47
C ILE A 119 -6.10 4.26 -2.19
N VAL A 120 -6.19 3.34 -3.15
CA VAL A 120 -6.79 2.01 -2.97
C VAL A 120 -5.72 0.96 -3.24
N GLY A 121 -5.35 0.21 -2.20
CA GLY A 121 -4.25 -0.75 -2.27
C GLY A 121 -4.65 -2.13 -1.79
N HIS A 122 -4.23 -3.18 -2.50
CA HIS A 122 -4.45 -4.57 -2.09
C HIS A 122 -3.20 -5.14 -1.43
N SER A 123 -3.35 -5.87 -0.32
CA SER A 123 -2.25 -6.60 0.33
C SER A 123 -1.09 -5.65 0.68
N GLN A 124 0.14 -5.96 0.24
CA GLN A 124 1.27 -5.03 0.31
C GLN A 124 0.96 -3.64 -0.25
N GLY A 125 0.16 -3.53 -1.31
CA GLY A 125 -0.26 -2.27 -1.92
C GLY A 125 -1.07 -1.38 -0.99
N GLY A 126 -1.79 -1.96 -0.01
CA GLY A 126 -2.50 -1.22 1.03
C GLY A 126 -1.62 -0.83 2.22
N MET A 127 -0.49 -1.52 2.41
CA MET A 127 0.48 -1.22 3.47
C MET A 127 1.54 -0.19 3.02
N VAL A 128 2.10 -0.35 1.81
CA VAL A 128 3.23 0.46 1.33
C VAL A 128 2.99 1.98 1.36
N PRO A 129 1.77 2.52 1.17
CA PRO A 129 1.51 3.95 1.34
C PRO A 129 1.85 4.46 2.74
N ARG A 130 1.71 3.63 3.79
CA ARG A 130 2.07 4.03 5.15
C ARG A 130 3.58 4.31 5.28
N TRP A 131 4.42 3.57 4.56
CA TRP A 131 5.86 3.85 4.52
C TRP A 131 6.15 5.19 3.85
N ALA A 132 5.48 5.47 2.73
CA ALA A 132 5.56 6.77 2.05
C ALA A 132 5.15 7.92 2.99
N LEU A 133 3.95 7.84 3.59
CA LEU A 133 3.44 8.87 4.51
C LEU A 133 4.31 9.03 5.77
N LYS A 134 4.96 7.96 6.24
CA LYS A 134 5.83 8.01 7.41
C LYS A 134 7.12 8.77 7.15
N TYR A 135 7.82 8.44 6.06
CA TYR A 135 9.17 8.95 5.81
C TYR A 135 9.24 10.13 4.84
N TRP A 136 8.17 10.43 4.10
CA TRP A 136 8.02 11.62 3.26
C TRP A 136 6.83 12.46 3.72
N PRO A 137 7.00 13.31 4.76
CA PRO A 137 5.89 14.01 5.40
C PRO A 137 5.07 14.92 4.49
N ASP A 138 5.68 15.46 3.42
CA ASP A 138 4.99 16.29 2.41
C ASP A 138 3.85 15.55 1.71
N THR A 139 3.91 14.21 1.63
CA THR A 139 2.85 13.40 1.02
C THR A 139 1.56 13.38 1.84
N ARG A 140 1.62 13.66 3.15
CA ARG A 140 0.43 13.65 4.03
C ARG A 140 -0.59 14.71 3.66
N ALA A 141 -0.14 15.86 3.17
CA ALA A 141 -1.00 16.96 2.73
C ALA A 141 -1.46 16.81 1.27
N ARG A 142 -1.30 15.62 0.68
CA ARG A 142 -1.63 15.30 -0.71
C ARG A 142 -2.49 14.04 -0.82
N VAL A 143 -2.92 13.48 0.31
CA VAL A 143 -3.66 12.22 0.37
C VAL A 143 -4.90 12.45 1.22
N GLY A 144 -6.07 12.16 0.65
CA GLY A 144 -7.35 12.21 1.37
C GLY A 144 -7.61 10.90 2.08
N ASP A 145 -7.63 9.82 1.31
CA ASP A 145 -7.93 8.47 1.79
C ASP A 145 -6.78 7.48 1.54
N VAL A 146 -6.58 6.55 2.49
CA VAL A 146 -5.82 5.31 2.31
C VAL A 146 -6.75 4.14 2.60
N ILE A 147 -7.16 3.46 1.53
CA ILE A 147 -8.10 2.34 1.56
C ILE A 147 -7.33 1.05 1.28
N GLY A 148 -7.07 0.28 2.32
CA GLY A 148 -6.42 -1.03 2.25
C GLY A 148 -7.42 -2.17 2.12
N LEU A 149 -7.27 -2.98 1.09
CA LEU A 149 -7.97 -4.26 0.90
C LEU A 149 -7.05 -5.40 1.31
N ALA A 150 -7.39 -6.09 2.40
CA ALA A 150 -6.54 -7.08 3.06
C ALA A 150 -5.07 -6.60 3.28
N PRO A 151 -4.82 -5.37 3.76
CA PRO A 151 -3.47 -4.83 3.83
C PRO A 151 -2.61 -5.61 4.82
N SER A 152 -1.32 -5.81 4.52
CA SER A 152 -0.38 -6.51 5.42
C SER A 152 0.27 -5.57 6.45
N ASN A 153 -0.54 -4.70 7.08
CA ASN A 153 -0.08 -3.60 7.96
C ASN A 153 0.82 -4.05 9.12
N HIS A 154 0.61 -5.25 9.65
CA HIS A 154 1.46 -5.89 10.66
C HIS A 154 2.07 -7.23 10.18
N GLY A 155 2.11 -7.40 8.86
CA GLY A 155 2.71 -8.56 8.19
C GLY A 155 1.86 -9.82 8.22
N THR A 156 2.51 -10.96 8.14
CA THR A 156 1.83 -12.25 8.25
C THR A 156 2.74 -13.32 8.85
N VAL A 157 2.13 -14.19 9.64
CA VAL A 157 2.78 -15.42 10.12
C VAL A 157 3.01 -16.42 8.99
N VAL A 158 2.21 -16.36 7.91
CA VAL A 158 2.30 -17.27 6.75
C VAL A 158 3.62 -17.04 6.00
N ALA A 159 4.05 -15.79 5.80
CA ALA A 159 5.34 -15.49 5.16
C ALA A 159 6.53 -16.10 5.92
N SER A 160 6.41 -16.24 7.25
CA SER A 160 7.47 -16.87 8.06
C SER A 160 7.64 -18.37 7.79
N ALA A 161 6.60 -19.04 7.29
CA ALA A 161 6.65 -20.44 6.88
C ALA A 161 7.28 -20.60 5.49
N VAL A 162 7.07 -19.64 4.59
CA VAL A 162 7.55 -19.67 3.19
C VAL A 162 9.04 -19.29 3.08
N CYS A 163 9.55 -18.44 3.98
CA CYS A 163 10.93 -17.91 3.94
C CYS A 163 12.00 -18.79 4.62
N ARG A 164 12.30 -20.00 4.10
CA ARG A 164 13.45 -20.82 4.57
C ARG A 164 14.08 -21.68 3.46
N PRO A 165 15.39 -21.57 3.14
CA PRO A 165 16.44 -20.72 3.75
C PRO A 165 16.57 -19.31 3.13
N GLY A 166 15.72 -18.94 2.18
CA GLY A 166 15.68 -17.63 1.54
C GLY A 166 14.33 -17.39 0.88
N CYS A 167 13.99 -16.14 0.62
CA CYS A 167 12.78 -15.73 -0.10
C CYS A 167 12.99 -14.36 -0.75
N ALA A 168 11.98 -13.87 -1.47
CA ALA A 168 11.99 -12.51 -2.01
C ALA A 168 12.15 -11.46 -0.89
N PRO A 169 12.81 -10.31 -1.14
CA PRO A 169 12.92 -9.19 -0.20
C PRO A 169 11.58 -8.80 0.45
N ALA A 170 10.53 -8.63 -0.35
CA ALA A 170 9.20 -8.26 0.15
C ALA A 170 8.60 -9.31 1.09
N PHE A 171 8.86 -10.59 0.86
CA PHE A 171 8.39 -11.65 1.76
C PHE A 171 9.09 -11.59 3.11
N TRP A 172 10.41 -11.35 3.13
CA TRP A 172 11.12 -11.13 4.39
C TRP A 172 10.54 -9.95 5.17
N GLN A 173 10.28 -8.83 4.49
CA GLN A 173 9.78 -7.60 5.10
C GLN A 173 8.32 -7.71 5.55
N GLN A 174 7.51 -8.57 4.94
CA GLN A 174 6.12 -8.83 5.36
C GLN A 174 5.98 -9.90 6.44
N ARG A 175 7.06 -10.49 6.94
CA ARG A 175 6.98 -11.40 8.10
C ARG A 175 6.63 -10.62 9.35
N THR A 176 5.68 -11.11 10.13
CA THR A 176 5.41 -10.55 11.47
C THR A 176 6.71 -10.47 12.28
N GLY A 177 7.04 -9.28 12.78
CA GLY A 177 8.26 -9.01 13.53
C GLY A 177 9.52 -8.77 12.68
N SER A 178 9.39 -8.56 11.37
CA SER A 178 10.49 -8.10 10.50
C SER A 178 11.03 -6.74 10.97
N ALA A 179 12.27 -6.42 10.61
CA ALA A 179 12.86 -5.11 10.88
C ALA A 179 12.05 -3.99 10.20
N PHE A 180 11.61 -4.23 8.96
CA PHE A 180 10.73 -3.35 8.21
C PHE A 180 9.43 -3.04 8.94
N LEU A 181 8.66 -4.05 9.36
CA LEU A 181 7.39 -3.83 10.05
C LEU A 181 7.58 -3.23 11.44
N THR A 182 8.68 -3.57 12.12
CA THR A 182 9.05 -2.93 13.38
C THR A 182 9.27 -1.42 13.18
N ALA A 183 9.99 -1.04 12.12
CA ALA A 183 10.21 0.37 11.78
C ALA A 183 8.91 1.05 11.35
N LEU A 184 8.12 0.42 10.46
CA LEU A 184 6.84 0.96 9.98
C LEU A 184 5.88 1.26 11.14
N ASN A 185 5.66 0.27 12.02
CA ASN A 185 4.71 0.34 13.12
C ASN A 185 5.28 1.01 14.39
N SER A 186 6.49 1.56 14.34
CA SER A 186 7.03 2.36 15.45
C SER A 186 6.29 3.70 15.60
N GLY A 187 5.73 3.98 16.77
CA GLY A 187 5.01 5.24 17.00
C GLY A 187 3.63 5.28 16.32
N ALA A 188 3.31 6.38 15.63
CA ALA A 188 2.02 6.58 14.98
C ALA A 188 1.90 5.78 13.68
N GLU A 189 0.77 5.10 13.52
CA GLU A 189 0.43 4.35 12.30
C GLU A 189 -0.30 5.21 11.25
N THR A 190 -0.97 6.27 11.71
CA THR A 190 -1.82 7.15 10.90
C THR A 190 -1.53 8.63 11.15
N TRP A 191 -1.87 9.47 10.17
CA TRP A 191 -1.56 10.91 10.18
C TRP A 191 -2.83 11.76 10.14
N ALA A 192 -2.81 12.90 10.85
CA ALA A 192 -3.92 13.84 10.85
C ALA A 192 -4.22 14.35 9.43
N GLY A 193 -5.50 14.48 9.11
CA GLY A 193 -5.97 14.92 7.79
C GLY A 193 -6.10 13.80 6.75
N VAL A 194 -5.67 12.57 7.09
CA VAL A 194 -5.84 11.39 6.23
C VAL A 194 -6.84 10.42 6.87
N ASP A 195 -7.73 9.90 6.04
CA ASP A 195 -8.72 8.90 6.40
C ASP A 195 -8.23 7.50 6.02
N TYR A 196 -8.37 6.54 6.93
CA TYR A 196 -7.85 5.18 6.77
C TYR A 196 -8.99 4.17 6.85
N THR A 197 -9.19 3.42 5.76
CA THR A 197 -10.14 2.32 5.70
C THR A 197 -9.38 1.02 5.49
N ASN A 198 -9.48 0.07 6.42
CA ASN A 198 -8.89 -1.26 6.27
C ASN A 198 -10.00 -2.30 6.19
N VAL A 199 -10.18 -2.88 5.02
CA VAL A 199 -11.14 -3.96 4.78
C VAL A 199 -10.40 -5.29 4.83
N TYR A 200 -10.86 -6.24 5.64
CA TYR A 200 -10.23 -7.56 5.77
C TYR A 200 -11.28 -8.66 5.87
N THR A 201 -10.86 -9.91 5.70
CA THR A 201 -11.73 -11.10 5.87
C THR A 201 -11.12 -12.02 6.92
N VAL A 202 -11.96 -12.60 7.77
CA VAL A 202 -11.51 -13.59 8.77
C VAL A 202 -11.06 -14.90 8.15
N LEU A 203 -11.33 -15.08 6.85
CA LEU A 203 -10.95 -16.24 6.06
C LEU A 203 -9.65 -16.02 5.26
N ASP A 204 -8.96 -14.91 5.48
CA ASP A 204 -7.72 -14.58 4.76
C ASP A 204 -6.64 -15.63 5.06
N GLU A 205 -6.21 -16.32 4.00
CA GLU A 205 -5.24 -17.40 4.03
C GLU A 205 -3.79 -16.94 3.84
N VAL A 206 -3.58 -15.65 3.54
CA VAL A 206 -2.26 -15.04 3.27
C VAL A 206 -1.87 -14.05 4.35
N VAL A 207 -2.72 -13.09 4.67
CA VAL A 207 -2.51 -12.09 5.72
C VAL A 207 -3.21 -12.55 6.99
N ALA A 208 -2.44 -13.18 7.87
CA ALA A 208 -2.93 -13.75 9.11
C ALA A 208 -2.05 -13.35 10.31
N PRO A 209 -2.64 -13.13 11.50
CA PRO A 209 -4.06 -13.28 11.82
C PRO A 209 -4.92 -12.08 11.36
N ASN A 210 -6.15 -12.33 10.92
CA ASN A 210 -7.14 -11.29 10.54
C ASN A 210 -8.54 -11.61 11.14
N LEU A 211 -8.57 -12.04 12.40
CA LEU A 211 -9.78 -12.59 13.03
C LEU A 211 -10.74 -11.52 13.57
N ASN A 212 -10.27 -10.29 13.75
CA ASN A 212 -11.01 -9.15 14.27
C ASN A 212 -10.27 -7.85 13.97
N ASP A 213 -10.78 -6.75 14.51
CA ASP A 213 -10.25 -5.41 14.33
C ASP A 213 -8.87 -5.20 14.98
N HIS A 214 -8.29 -6.19 15.66
CA HIS A 214 -6.90 -6.19 16.13
C HIS A 214 -5.96 -7.09 15.31
N GLY A 215 -6.44 -7.56 14.15
CA GLY A 215 -5.68 -8.35 13.20
C GLY A 215 -4.59 -7.56 12.47
N SER A 216 -3.89 -8.25 11.57
CA SER A 216 -2.75 -7.70 10.86
C SER A 216 -3.10 -6.49 10.00
N SER A 217 -4.29 -6.53 9.37
CA SER A 217 -4.76 -5.46 8.50
C SER A 217 -5.15 -4.18 9.24
N SER A 218 -5.48 -4.27 10.52
CA SER A 218 -6.02 -3.14 11.26
C SER A 218 -4.97 -2.14 11.68
N LEU A 219 -5.38 -0.88 11.82
CA LEU A 219 -4.58 0.22 12.37
C LEU A 219 -5.21 0.73 13.66
N HIS A 220 -4.39 1.22 14.59
CA HIS A 220 -4.83 1.56 15.94
C HIS A 220 -4.27 2.86 16.50
N THR A 221 -3.13 3.33 15.99
CA THR A 221 -2.47 4.51 16.55
C THR A 221 -2.35 5.65 15.55
N GLY A 222 -2.09 6.85 16.06
CA GLY A 222 -1.92 8.06 15.26
C GLY A 222 -3.08 9.03 15.40
N GLN A 223 -3.21 9.93 14.43
CA GLN A 223 -4.18 11.04 14.46
C GLN A 223 -5.08 11.07 13.21
N GLY A 224 -4.97 10.08 12.32
CA GLY A 224 -5.91 9.90 11.22
C GLY A 224 -7.22 9.30 11.73
N ARG A 225 -8.32 9.46 10.97
CA ARG A 225 -9.57 8.74 11.27
C ARG A 225 -9.45 7.33 10.72
N ILE A 226 -9.85 6.33 11.52
CA ILE A 226 -9.64 4.92 11.18
C ILE A 226 -10.98 4.19 11.16
N SER A 227 -11.17 3.37 10.14
CA SER A 227 -12.21 2.34 10.08
C SER A 227 -11.56 1.01 9.73
N ASN A 228 -11.63 0.04 10.64
CA ASN A 228 -11.21 -1.33 10.40
C ASN A 228 -12.47 -2.19 10.29
N VAL A 229 -12.70 -2.79 9.12
CA VAL A 229 -13.95 -3.48 8.81
C VAL A 229 -13.66 -4.90 8.35
N GLY A 230 -14.07 -5.88 9.15
CA GLY A 230 -14.15 -7.26 8.70
C GLY A 230 -15.34 -7.42 7.77
N LEU A 231 -15.19 -8.12 6.64
CA LEU A 231 -16.32 -8.41 5.75
C LEU A 231 -17.44 -9.18 6.49
N GLN A 232 -17.06 -9.99 7.48
CA GLN A 232 -17.99 -10.72 8.34
C GLN A 232 -18.67 -9.84 9.40
N ASP A 233 -18.12 -8.67 9.72
CA ASP A 233 -18.79 -7.68 10.58
C ASP A 233 -19.97 -7.01 9.84
N VAL A 234 -19.85 -6.88 8.52
CA VAL A 234 -20.93 -6.39 7.65
C VAL A 234 -21.91 -7.52 7.33
N CYS A 235 -21.38 -8.66 6.91
CA CYS A 235 -22.13 -9.78 6.36
C CYS A 235 -21.65 -11.10 7.00
N PRO A 236 -22.26 -11.56 8.11
CA PRO A 236 -21.71 -12.65 8.93
C PRO A 236 -21.44 -13.99 8.23
N ALA A 237 -22.16 -14.29 7.14
CA ALA A 237 -21.98 -15.51 6.35
C ALA A 237 -21.14 -15.29 5.07
N HIS A 238 -20.54 -14.11 4.91
CA HIS A 238 -19.82 -13.73 3.72
C HIS A 238 -18.50 -14.50 3.59
N VAL A 239 -18.23 -14.98 2.38
CA VAL A 239 -17.05 -15.77 2.06
C VAL A 239 -16.23 -15.01 1.04
N ALA A 240 -15.04 -14.60 1.46
CA ALA A 240 -14.01 -14.03 0.62
C ALA A 240 -12.65 -14.47 1.15
N ASP A 241 -11.72 -14.72 0.25
CA ASP A 241 -10.31 -15.03 0.50
C ASP A 241 -9.44 -13.78 0.30
N HIS A 242 -8.11 -13.94 0.41
CA HIS A 242 -7.17 -12.83 0.26
C HIS A 242 -7.26 -12.13 -1.11
N LEU A 243 -7.40 -12.89 -2.20
CA LEU A 243 -7.36 -12.36 -3.56
C LEU A 243 -8.71 -11.74 -3.95
N THR A 244 -9.80 -12.41 -3.65
CA THR A 244 -11.17 -11.94 -3.93
C THR A 244 -11.47 -10.64 -3.18
N THR A 245 -11.06 -10.51 -1.91
CA THR A 245 -11.18 -9.26 -1.13
C THR A 245 -10.55 -8.06 -1.84
N GLY A 246 -9.44 -8.27 -2.55
CA GLY A 246 -8.73 -7.23 -3.29
C GLY A 246 -9.17 -7.00 -4.73
N THR A 247 -10.04 -7.85 -5.28
CA THR A 247 -10.29 -7.89 -6.73
C THR A 247 -11.74 -8.00 -7.13
N THR A 248 -12.52 -8.92 -6.54
CA THR A 248 -13.85 -9.27 -7.06
C THR A 248 -14.97 -9.07 -6.06
N ASP A 249 -14.64 -8.90 -4.79
CA ASP A 249 -15.60 -8.89 -3.70
C ASP A 249 -16.53 -7.67 -3.73
N GLY A 250 -17.84 -7.92 -3.80
CA GLY A 250 -18.84 -6.87 -3.88
C GLY A 250 -19.05 -6.07 -2.58
N VAL A 251 -18.81 -6.67 -1.41
CA VAL A 251 -18.93 -5.99 -0.11
C VAL A 251 -17.71 -5.09 0.11
N ALA A 252 -16.51 -5.60 -0.17
CA ALA A 252 -15.28 -4.83 -0.14
C ALA A 252 -15.36 -3.63 -1.07
N PHE A 253 -15.82 -3.81 -2.30
CA PHE A 253 -16.01 -2.69 -3.22
C PHE A 253 -17.03 -1.66 -2.72
N ALA A 254 -18.12 -2.10 -2.07
CA ALA A 254 -19.09 -1.16 -1.50
C ALA A 254 -18.46 -0.29 -0.40
N LEU A 255 -17.57 -0.85 0.42
CA LEU A 255 -16.78 -0.11 1.42
C LEU A 255 -15.78 0.86 0.76
N VAL A 256 -15.12 0.44 -0.33
CA VAL A 256 -14.24 1.34 -1.10
C VAL A 256 -15.02 2.54 -1.63
N VAL A 257 -16.17 2.30 -2.27
CA VAL A 257 -17.01 3.39 -2.81
C VAL A 257 -17.51 4.28 -1.68
N ASP A 258 -17.89 3.71 -0.53
CA ASP A 258 -18.35 4.50 0.61
C ASP A 258 -17.27 5.46 1.11
N ALA A 259 -16.02 4.99 1.30
CA ALA A 259 -14.88 5.85 1.65
C ALA A 259 -14.64 6.94 0.58
N LEU A 260 -14.60 6.56 -0.70
CA LEU A 260 -14.31 7.48 -1.81
C LEU A 260 -15.39 8.55 -2.08
N THR A 261 -16.54 8.48 -1.41
CA THR A 261 -17.71 9.34 -1.69
C THR A 261 -18.26 10.07 -0.47
N HIS A 262 -17.67 9.88 0.70
CA HIS A 262 -18.08 10.54 1.93
C HIS A 262 -16.90 11.14 2.69
N ASP A 263 -17.18 12.11 3.55
CA ASP A 263 -16.17 12.61 4.47
C ASP A 263 -15.87 11.56 5.55
N GLY A 264 -14.60 11.19 5.69
CA GLY A 264 -14.17 10.17 6.64
C GLY A 264 -14.00 8.79 6.01
N PRO A 265 -13.40 7.85 6.76
CA PRO A 265 -13.23 6.49 6.28
C PRO A 265 -14.58 5.79 6.09
N ALA A 266 -14.55 4.60 5.48
CA ALA A 266 -15.77 3.84 5.22
C ALA A 266 -16.54 3.56 6.52
N ASP A 267 -17.87 3.66 6.44
CA ASP A 267 -18.79 3.36 7.52
C ASP A 267 -19.73 2.23 7.07
N PRO A 268 -19.60 1.03 7.67
CA PRO A 268 -20.51 -0.08 7.38
C PRO A 268 -22.00 0.27 7.50
N ALA A 269 -22.37 1.23 8.35
CA ALA A 269 -23.76 1.63 8.53
C ALA A 269 -24.34 2.41 7.34
N ARG A 270 -23.48 2.95 6.45
CA ARG A 270 -23.89 3.64 5.21
C ARG A 270 -24.08 2.71 4.03
N LEU A 271 -23.67 1.44 4.14
CA LEU A 271 -23.77 0.49 3.05
C LEU A 271 -25.24 0.23 2.67
N PRO A 272 -25.52 0.01 1.38
CA PRO A 272 -26.88 -0.25 0.93
C PRO A 272 -27.37 -1.59 1.46
N ALA A 273 -28.69 -1.71 1.66
CA ALA A 273 -29.30 -2.90 2.26
C ALA A 273 -29.04 -4.20 1.47
N ASP A 274 -28.72 -4.11 0.19
CA ASP A 274 -28.39 -5.24 -0.68
C ASP A 274 -26.88 -5.60 -0.69
N ALA A 275 -26.03 -4.89 0.06
CA ALA A 275 -24.57 -5.09 0.06
C ALA A 275 -24.17 -6.57 0.23
N CYS A 276 -24.76 -7.27 1.21
CA CYS A 276 -24.48 -8.68 1.47
C CYS A 276 -24.95 -9.67 0.40
N THR A 277 -25.72 -9.20 -0.59
CA THR A 277 -26.16 -10.02 -1.73
C THR A 277 -25.33 -9.79 -2.99
N ARG A 278 -24.43 -8.80 -2.96
CA ARG A 278 -23.51 -8.49 -4.07
C ARG A 278 -22.29 -9.38 -3.98
N LEU A 279 -22.35 -10.52 -4.67
CA LEU A 279 -21.23 -11.46 -4.73
C LEU A 279 -20.04 -10.87 -5.49
N LEU A 280 -20.30 -10.17 -6.59
CA LEU A 280 -19.28 -9.57 -7.43
C LEU A 280 -19.42 -8.05 -7.45
N MET A 281 -18.28 -7.37 -7.42
CA MET A 281 -18.23 -5.94 -7.66
C MET A 281 -18.58 -5.60 -9.13
N PRO A 282 -19.11 -4.39 -9.40
CA PRO A 282 -19.26 -3.89 -10.76
C PRO A 282 -17.94 -3.96 -11.54
N GLY A 283 -18.03 -4.13 -12.86
CA GLY A 283 -16.85 -4.23 -13.73
C GLY A 283 -16.30 -5.65 -13.89
N VAL A 284 -16.61 -6.57 -12.97
CA VAL A 284 -16.27 -8.00 -13.11
C VAL A 284 -17.29 -8.69 -14.03
N ASP A 285 -16.80 -9.28 -15.12
CA ASP A 285 -17.62 -10.11 -16.01
C ASP A 285 -17.68 -11.56 -15.49
N PRO A 286 -18.85 -12.07 -15.06
CA PRO A 286 -18.99 -13.43 -14.54
C PRO A 286 -18.66 -14.51 -15.57
N VAL A 287 -18.72 -14.20 -16.88
CA VAL A 287 -18.36 -15.15 -17.95
C VAL A 287 -16.86 -15.39 -17.99
N PHE A 288 -16.06 -14.36 -17.73
CA PHE A 288 -14.60 -14.45 -17.77
C PHE A 288 -13.94 -14.58 -16.39
N LEU A 289 -14.71 -14.49 -15.31
CA LEU A 289 -14.22 -14.52 -13.93
C LEU A 289 -13.22 -15.66 -13.68
N ALA A 290 -13.62 -16.90 -13.93
CA ALA A 290 -12.76 -18.06 -13.69
C ALA A 290 -11.46 -18.03 -14.52
N VAL A 291 -11.50 -17.47 -15.73
CA VAL A 291 -10.32 -17.31 -16.58
C VAL A 291 -9.38 -16.24 -16.02
N ASN A 292 -9.93 -15.12 -15.57
CA ASN A 292 -9.17 -14.02 -14.99
C ASN A 292 -8.53 -14.43 -13.66
N GLU A 293 -9.27 -15.13 -12.80
CA GLU A 293 -8.75 -15.70 -11.55
C GLU A 293 -7.64 -16.73 -11.81
N ALA A 294 -7.83 -17.64 -12.78
CA ALA A 294 -6.79 -18.61 -13.14
C ALA A 294 -5.51 -17.92 -13.67
N ARG A 295 -5.65 -16.85 -14.46
CA ARG A 295 -4.50 -16.04 -14.93
C ARG A 295 -3.81 -15.37 -13.77
N MET A 296 -4.55 -14.72 -12.88
CA MET A 296 -4.02 -14.09 -11.66
C MET A 296 -3.26 -15.11 -10.80
N ALA A 297 -3.89 -16.25 -10.49
CA ALA A 297 -3.26 -17.32 -9.72
C ALA A 297 -1.99 -17.86 -10.41
N THR A 298 -1.98 -17.96 -11.74
CA THR A 298 -0.79 -18.35 -12.50
C THR A 298 0.34 -17.34 -12.36
N VAL A 299 0.05 -16.04 -12.41
CA VAL A 299 1.05 -14.98 -12.19
C VAL A 299 1.62 -15.09 -10.78
N VAL A 300 0.75 -15.18 -9.77
CA VAL A 300 1.16 -15.34 -8.35
C VAL A 300 2.08 -16.55 -8.21
N ALA A 301 1.64 -17.72 -8.67
CA ALA A 301 2.40 -18.97 -8.57
C ALA A 301 3.74 -18.89 -9.31
N THR A 302 3.77 -18.26 -10.48
CA THR A 302 5.00 -18.08 -11.27
C THR A 302 6.00 -17.18 -10.54
N GLN A 303 5.56 -16.06 -9.98
CA GLN A 303 6.44 -15.17 -9.22
C GLN A 303 6.97 -15.85 -7.96
N VAL A 304 6.10 -16.53 -7.20
CA VAL A 304 6.51 -17.30 -6.01
C VAL A 304 7.53 -18.38 -6.35
N ALA A 305 7.37 -19.06 -7.48
CA ALA A 305 8.24 -20.16 -7.87
C ALA A 305 9.58 -19.71 -8.48
N LEU A 306 9.60 -18.58 -9.19
CA LEU A 306 10.73 -18.20 -10.05
C LEU A 306 11.50 -16.97 -9.58
N TYR A 307 10.95 -16.15 -8.67
CA TYR A 307 11.63 -14.93 -8.25
C TYR A 307 12.93 -15.26 -7.47
N PRO A 308 14.05 -14.57 -7.73
CA PRO A 308 15.30 -14.82 -7.02
C PRO A 308 15.18 -14.60 -5.51
N HIS A 309 15.75 -15.52 -4.72
CA HIS A 309 15.74 -15.42 -3.27
C HIS A 309 16.96 -14.70 -2.72
N VAL A 310 16.76 -13.93 -1.66
CA VAL A 310 17.82 -13.39 -0.80
C VAL A 310 17.86 -14.15 0.53
N PRO A 311 19.04 -14.30 1.16
CA PRO A 311 19.21 -15.13 2.36
C PRO A 311 18.65 -14.48 3.63
N ALA A 312 18.38 -13.18 3.62
CA ALA A 312 17.90 -12.43 4.77
C ALA A 312 17.10 -11.21 4.33
N GLU A 313 16.37 -10.63 5.28
CA GLU A 313 15.68 -9.36 5.11
C GLU A 313 16.66 -8.25 4.67
N PRO A 314 16.30 -7.40 3.69
CA PRO A 314 17.07 -6.21 3.37
C PRO A 314 17.28 -5.33 4.61
N ALA A 315 18.45 -4.71 4.71
CA ALA A 315 18.70 -3.76 5.77
C ALA A 315 17.75 -2.55 5.65
N LEU A 316 17.32 -2.02 6.79
CA LEU A 316 16.60 -0.75 6.82
C LEU A 316 17.46 0.35 6.17
N ALA A 317 16.80 1.20 5.38
CA ALA A 317 17.36 2.43 4.88
C ALA A 317 17.80 3.31 6.06
N GLU A 318 18.82 4.15 5.85
CA GLU A 318 19.43 4.94 6.93
C GLU A 318 18.41 5.83 7.65
N TYR A 319 17.45 6.40 6.92
CA TYR A 319 16.38 7.25 7.46
C TYR A 319 15.36 6.50 8.36
N ALA A 320 15.40 5.17 8.37
CA ALA A 320 14.46 4.29 9.08
C ALA A 320 15.11 3.50 10.24
N ARG A 321 16.40 3.74 10.52
CA ARG A 321 17.16 3.06 11.58
C ARG A 321 17.05 3.75 12.93
#